data_AF-B9TC54-F1
#
_entry.id   AF-B9TC54-F1
#
_cell.length_a   1.000
_cell.length_b   1.000
_cell.length_c   1.000
_cell.angle_alpha   90.00
_cell.angle_beta   90.00
_cell.angle_gamma   90.00
#
_symmetry.space_group_name_H-M   'P 1'
#
loop_
_entity.id
_entity.type
_entity.pdbx_description
1 polymer ?
#
loop_
_entity_poly.entity_id
_entity_poly.type
_entity_poly.pdbx_seq_one_letter_code
_entity_poly.pdbx_strand_id
1 'polypeptide(L)'
;MTAYDKTLLSLTHTLIHVARAYKGAADALTADFELSHASAWAVLMISRLGDGVRPGQVADAVGIEPPSLVRIIDQLVAAGL
;
A
#
# COMPACT_ATOMS: atom_id res chain seq x y z
N MET A 1 -22.19 18.84 -19.26
CA MET A 1 -21.04 18.59 -18.37
C MET A 1 -20.44 19.94 -18.01
N THR A 2 -20.62 20.35 -16.77
CA THR A 2 -20.18 21.65 -16.25
C THR A 2 -18.64 21.72 -16.18
N ALA A 3 -18.08 22.91 -15.97
CA ALA A 3 -16.65 23.05 -15.72
C ALA A 3 -16.21 22.27 -14.47
N TYR A 4 -17.07 22.22 -13.45
CA TYR A 4 -16.84 21.45 -12.23
C TYR A 4 -16.75 19.94 -12.49
N ASP A 5 -17.65 19.40 -13.31
CA ASP A 5 -17.63 17.97 -13.68
C ASP A 5 -16.32 17.60 -14.41
N LYS A 6 -15.81 18.49 -15.28
CA LYS A 6 -14.55 18.28 -15.99
C LYS A 6 -13.35 18.27 -15.03
N THR A 7 -13.35 19.16 -14.03
CA THR A 7 -12.31 19.20 -13.00
C THR A 7 -12.33 17.93 -12.15
N LEU A 8 -13.50 17.47 -11.71
CA LEU A 8 -13.63 16.24 -10.93
C LEU A 8 -13.19 15.00 -11.74
N LEU A 9 -13.55 14.93 -13.01
CA LEU A 9 -13.11 13.86 -13.91
C LEU A 9 -11.59 13.85 -14.08
N SER A 10 -10.98 15.02 -14.29
CA SER A 10 -9.53 15.14 -14.41
C SER A 10 -8.81 14.77 -13.11
N LEU A 11 -9.32 15.21 -11.96
CA LEU A 11 -8.76 14.89 -10.65
C LEU A 11 -8.81 13.38 -10.39
N THR A 12 -9.98 12.76 -10.50
CA THR A 12 -10.17 11.33 -10.25
C THR A 12 -9.33 10.47 -11.19
N HIS A 13 -9.25 10.84 -12.47
CA HIS A 13 -8.37 10.15 -13.43
C HIS A 13 -6.90 10.28 -13.03
N THR A 14 -6.46 11.48 -12.62
CA THR A 14 -5.06 11.72 -12.19
C THR A 14 -4.71 10.93 -10.93
N LEU A 15 -5.64 10.82 -9.97
CA LEU A 15 -5.42 10.05 -8.74
C LEU A 15 -5.10 8.57 -9.02
N ILE A 16 -5.75 7.96 -10.03
CA ILE A 16 -5.46 6.57 -10.43
C ILE A 16 -4.03 6.45 -10.96
N HIS A 17 -3.59 7.40 -11.79
CA HIS A 17 -2.22 7.41 -12.33
C HIS A 17 -1.18 7.62 -11.24
N VAL A 18 -1.44 8.57 -10.33
CA VAL A 18 -0.55 8.85 -9.19
C VAL A 18 -0.45 7.63 -8.27
N ALA A 19 -1.56 6.97 -7.94
CA ALA A 19 -1.55 5.77 -7.11
C ALA A 19 -0.70 4.65 -7.73
N ARG A 20 -0.84 4.43 -9.06
CA ARG A 20 -0.04 3.43 -9.78
C ARG A 20 1.45 3.81 -9.83
N ALA A 21 1.76 5.07 -10.12
CA ALA A 21 3.13 5.55 -10.18
C ALA A 21 3.82 5.44 -8.81
N TYR A 22 3.10 5.78 -7.73
CA TYR A 22 3.58 5.63 -6.37
C TYR A 22 3.86 4.17 -6.03
N LYS A 23 2.93 3.25 -6.36
CA LYS A 23 3.14 1.82 -6.14
C LYS A 23 4.35 1.30 -6.92
N GLY A 24 4.50 1.69 -8.18
CA GLY A 24 5.67 1.33 -8.98
C GLY A 24 7.00 1.87 -8.42
N ALA A 25 7.02 3.08 -7.87
CA ALA A 25 8.20 3.64 -7.22
C ALA A 25 8.53 2.90 -5.90
N ALA A 26 7.52 2.55 -5.11
CA ALA A 26 7.68 1.72 -3.91
C ALA A 26 8.19 0.32 -4.24
N ASP A 27 7.70 -0.28 -5.32
CA ASP A 27 8.14 -1.60 -5.79
C ASP A 27 9.59 -1.57 -6.25
N ALA A 28 9.98 -0.55 -7.02
CA ALA A 28 11.36 -0.39 -7.46
C ALA A 28 12.31 -0.19 -6.27
N LEU A 29 11.91 0.59 -5.26
CA LEU A 29 12.70 0.76 -4.03
C LEU A 29 12.82 -0.55 -3.25
N THR A 30 11.80 -1.41 -3.30
CA THR A 30 11.76 -2.63 -2.51
C THR A 30 12.25 -3.88 -3.26
N ALA A 31 12.56 -3.75 -4.55
CA ALA A 31 13.01 -4.85 -5.40
C ALA A 31 14.33 -5.48 -4.94
N ASP A 32 15.17 -4.71 -4.25
CA ASP A 32 16.46 -5.18 -3.72
C ASP A 32 16.31 -5.98 -2.41
N PHE A 33 15.12 -6.02 -1.80
CA PHE A 33 14.86 -6.85 -0.63
C PHE A 33 14.34 -8.23 -1.06
N GLU A 34 14.69 -9.28 -0.32
CA GLU A 34 14.17 -10.65 -0.51
C GLU A 34 12.71 -10.79 -0.02
N LEU A 35 11.87 -9.82 -0.36
CA LEU A 35 10.47 -9.76 0.05
C LEU A 35 9.56 -9.92 -1.18
N SER A 36 8.43 -10.60 -0.96
CA SER A 36 7.35 -10.54 -1.94
C SER A 36 6.82 -9.11 -2.07
N HIS A 37 6.30 -8.75 -3.23
CA HIS A 37 5.65 -7.46 -3.44
C HIS A 37 4.57 -7.15 -2.37
N ALA A 38 3.80 -8.16 -1.96
CA ALA A 38 2.78 -8.00 -0.91
C ALA A 38 3.39 -7.72 0.47
N SER A 39 4.48 -8.41 0.81
CA SER A 39 5.21 -8.23 2.07
C SER A 39 5.91 -6.88 2.14
N ALA A 40 6.62 -6.50 1.08
CA ALA A 40 7.28 -5.20 0.97
C ALA A 40 6.27 -4.04 1.08
N TRP A 41 5.13 -4.16 0.40
CA TRP A 41 4.06 -3.16 0.48
C TRP A 41 3.45 -3.07 1.88
N ALA A 42 3.24 -4.18 2.57
CA ALA A 42 2.78 -4.19 3.96
C ALA A 42 3.78 -3.50 4.90
N VAL A 43 5.08 -3.79 4.79
CA VAL A 43 6.13 -3.13 5.58
C VAL A 43 6.13 -1.62 5.34
N LEU A 44 6.01 -1.19 4.08
CA LEU A 44 5.98 0.22 3.73
C LEU A 44 4.76 0.93 4.33
N MET A 45 3.57 0.30 4.27
CA MET A 45 2.36 0.85 4.90
C MET A 45 2.48 0.93 6.42
N ILE A 46 3.02 -0.10 7.08
CA ILE A 46 3.28 -0.09 8.53
C ILE A 46 4.21 1.09 8.87
N SER A 47 5.31 1.25 8.15
CA SER A 47 6.27 2.35 8.33
C SER A 47 5.62 3.73 8.17
N ARG A 48 4.65 3.89 7.25
CA ARG A 48 3.96 5.18 7.03
C ARG A 48 2.87 5.49 8.04
N LEU A 49 2.19 4.46 8.54
CA LEU A 49 1.14 4.61 9.55
C LEU A 49 1.71 4.84 10.95
N GLY A 50 2.96 4.43 11.18
CA GLY A 50 3.69 4.63 12.42
C GLY A 50 3.40 3.56 13.47
N ASP A 51 3.97 3.76 14.66
CA ASP A 51 3.94 2.78 15.74
C ASP A 51 2.53 2.60 16.32
N GLY A 52 2.25 1.37 16.77
CA GLY A 52 0.98 1.03 17.44
C GLY A 52 -0.23 0.92 16.50
N VAL A 53 0.00 0.91 15.18
CA VAL A 53 -1.07 0.73 14.20
C VAL A 53 -1.74 -0.64 14.35
N ARG A 54 -3.08 -0.67 14.29
CA ARG A 54 -3.81 -1.94 14.36
C ARG A 54 -3.74 -2.68 13.03
N PRO A 55 -3.63 -4.02 13.02
CA PRO A 55 -3.60 -4.80 11.78
C PRO A 55 -4.76 -4.47 10.82
N GLY A 56 -5.97 -4.21 11.32
CA GLY A 56 -7.10 -3.80 10.48
C GLY A 56 -6.83 -2.52 9.69
N GLN A 57 -6.20 -1.51 10.29
CA GLN A 57 -5.89 -0.25 9.61
C GLN A 57 -4.80 -0.42 8.55
N VAL A 58 -3.85 -1.31 8.81
CA VAL A 58 -2.83 -1.68 7.82
C VAL A 58 -3.48 -2.43 6.66
N ALA A 59 -4.46 -3.30 6.93
CA ALA A 59 -5.13 -4.08 5.90
C ALA A 59 -5.92 -3.17 4.96
N ASP A 60 -6.61 -2.17 5.52
CA ASP A 60 -7.29 -1.13 4.77
C ASP A 60 -6.32 -0.31 3.91
N ALA A 61 -5.17 0.10 4.48
CA ALA A 61 -4.15 0.87 3.76
C ALA A 61 -3.47 0.06 2.64
N VAL A 62 -3.28 -1.25 2.86
CA VAL A 62 -2.74 -2.17 1.87
C VAL A 62 -3.77 -2.51 0.79
N GLY A 63 -5.07 -2.45 1.12
CA GLY A 63 -6.17 -2.80 0.24
C GLY A 63 -6.43 -4.31 0.17
N ILE A 64 -6.21 -5.04 1.27
CA ILE A 64 -6.45 -6.49 1.37
C ILE A 64 -7.32 -6.82 2.58
N GLU A 65 -7.87 -8.04 2.61
CA GLU A 65 -8.63 -8.50 3.77
C GLU A 65 -7.72 -8.69 5.00
N PRO A 66 -8.22 -8.38 6.22
CA PRO A 66 -7.43 -8.52 7.44
C PRO A 66 -6.78 -9.91 7.65
N PRO A 67 -7.44 -11.06 7.37
CA PRO A 67 -6.80 -12.37 7.50
C PRO A 67 -5.60 -12.55 6.57
N SER A 68 -5.66 -11.98 5.37
CA SER A 68 -4.55 -12.02 4.41
C SER A 68 -3.35 -11.22 4.90
N LEU A 69 -3.61 -10.07 5.52
CA LEU A 69 -2.55 -9.27 6.12
C LEU A 69 -1.89 -9.99 7.29
N VAL A 70 -2.68 -10.58 8.21
CA VAL A 70 -2.12 -11.29 9.38
C VAL A 70 -1.13 -12.36 8.92
N ARG A 71 -1.46 -13.13 7.89
CA ARG A 71 -0.53 -14.12 7.31
C ARG A 71 0.76 -13.48 6.79
N ILE A 72 0.68 -12.29 6.17
CA ILE A 72 1.87 -11.57 5.69
C ILE A 72 2.72 -11.09 6.87
N ILE A 73 2.09 -10.58 7.92
CA ILE A 73 2.77 -10.15 9.15
C ILE A 73 3.47 -11.35 9.80
N ASP A 74 2.79 -12.49 9.94
CA ASP A 74 3.38 -13.70 10.50
C ASP A 74 4.62 -14.15 9.70
N GLN A 75 4.58 -14.04 8.37
CA GLN A 75 5.72 -14.35 7.50
C GLN A 75 6.88 -13.38 7.68
N LEU A 76 6.61 -12.10 7.84
CA LEU A 76 7.62 -11.07 8.12
C LEU A 76 8.29 -11.33 9.48
N VAL A 77 7.49 -11.58 10.52
CA VAL A 77 7.98 -11.90 11.87
C VAL A 77 8.82 -13.18 11.86
N ALA A 78 8.39 -14.21 11.14
CA ALA A 78 9.16 -15.44 10.99
C ALA A 78 10.49 -15.23 10.23
N ALA A 79 10.56 -14.22 9.36
CA ALA A 79 11.79 -13.80 8.69
C ALA A 79 12.69 -12.88 9.56
N GLY A 80 12.28 -12.59 10.81
CA GLY A 80 13.04 -11.75 11.75
C GLY A 80 12.88 -10.25 11.53
N LEU A 81 11.82 -9.83 10.82
CA LEU A 81 11.43 -8.43 10.63
C LEU A 81 10.37 -7.98 11.64
#